data_AF-A0A6N4DZA0-F1
#
_entry.id   AF-A0A6N4DZA0-F1
#
_cell.length_a   1.000
_cell.length_b   1.000
_cell.length_c   1.000
_cell.angle_alpha   90.00
_cell.angle_beta   90.00
_cell.angle_gamma   90.00
#
_symmetry.space_group_name_H-M   'P 1'
#
loop_
_entity.id
_entity.type
_entity.pdbx_description
1 polymer ?
#
loop_
_entity_poly.entity_id
_entity_poly.type
_entity_poly.pdbx_seq_one_letter_code
_entity_poly.pdbx_strand_id
1 'polypeptide(L)'
;MSKSTQEPLRFLPVDGLSVRGDFDGGALSSDFGPMILRGLDRQIGLTERLACAFNDQRHPSYITHKLQALFAQRTYQIACAYEDGNDANTLRGDPVFKLGLDHRPLDTDNHLASAPTFSRLENAASTKDIYRIAQAFVEQFIASYAK
;
A
#
# COMPACT_ATOMS: atom_id res chain seq x y z
N MET A 1 -8.49 25.19 -26.60
CA MET A 1 -7.68 24.72 -25.46
C MET A 1 -6.37 24.12 -26.00
N SER A 2 -5.32 24.91 -26.19
CA SER A 2 -4.13 24.51 -26.98
C SER A 2 -2.82 24.33 -26.21
N LYS A 3 -2.88 24.09 -24.89
CA LYS A 3 -1.71 23.67 -24.11
C LYS A 3 -2.02 22.34 -23.44
N SER A 4 -1.97 21.28 -24.24
CA SER A 4 -1.85 19.92 -23.72
C SER A 4 -0.41 19.77 -23.23
N THR A 5 -0.22 19.37 -21.98
CA THR A 5 1.09 19.03 -21.43
C THR A 5 1.60 17.82 -22.21
N GLN A 6 2.51 18.03 -23.16
CA GLN A 6 2.99 16.95 -24.05
C GLN A 6 4.00 16.02 -23.39
N GLU A 7 4.40 16.29 -22.14
CA GLU A 7 5.33 15.43 -21.42
C GLU A 7 4.56 14.39 -20.59
N PRO A 8 4.78 13.08 -20.84
CA PRO A 8 4.14 12.03 -20.07
C PRO A 8 4.65 12.08 -18.63
N LEU A 9 3.72 12.08 -17.66
CA LEU A 9 4.05 12.00 -16.25
C LEU A 9 4.76 10.67 -15.98
N ARG A 10 5.98 10.76 -15.41
CA ARG A 10 6.82 9.60 -15.09
C ARG A 10 6.76 9.33 -13.60
N PHE A 11 6.53 8.06 -13.25
CA PHE A 11 6.53 7.61 -11.87
C PHE A 11 7.62 6.58 -11.63
N LEU A 12 7.89 6.28 -10.36
CA LEU A 12 8.84 5.24 -9.98
C LEU A 12 8.44 3.90 -10.64
N PRO A 13 9.41 3.15 -11.19
CA PRO A 13 9.11 1.86 -11.79
C PRO A 13 8.52 0.89 -10.76
N VAL A 14 7.69 -0.03 -11.26
CA VAL A 14 7.02 -1.08 -10.49
C VAL A 14 7.33 -2.41 -11.16
N ASP A 15 7.85 -3.37 -10.40
CA ASP A 15 8.23 -4.70 -10.90
C ASP A 15 9.04 -4.69 -12.22
N GLY A 16 10.00 -3.77 -12.32
CA GLY A 16 10.85 -3.60 -13.50
C GLY A 16 10.18 -2.94 -14.71
N LEU A 17 8.92 -2.51 -14.61
CA LEU A 17 8.17 -1.84 -15.66
C LEU A 17 8.12 -0.33 -15.43
N SER A 18 8.21 0.45 -16.51
CA SER A 18 7.99 1.91 -16.43
C SER A 18 6.51 2.22 -16.31
N VAL A 19 6.15 3.12 -15.39
CA VAL A 19 4.76 3.59 -15.22
C VAL A 19 4.63 4.98 -15.84
N ARG A 20 3.63 5.15 -16.72
CA ARG A 20 3.35 6.39 -17.44
C ARG A 20 1.86 6.73 -17.32
N GLY A 21 1.55 7.99 -17.05
CA GLY A 21 0.18 8.49 -17.18
C GLY A 21 -0.14 8.78 -18.63
N ASP A 22 -1.32 8.36 -19.08
CA ASP A 22 -1.85 8.60 -20.42
C ASP A 22 -3.38 8.80 -20.34
N PHE A 23 -3.96 9.48 -21.33
CA PHE A 23 -5.37 9.86 -21.37
C PHE A 23 -6.19 9.02 -22.38
N ASP A 24 -5.59 7.99 -22.97
CA ASP A 24 -6.21 7.12 -23.98
C ASP A 24 -7.17 6.05 -23.41
N GLY A 25 -7.46 6.08 -22.11
CA GLY A 25 -8.61 5.35 -21.54
C GLY A 25 -8.44 3.84 -21.33
N GLY A 26 -7.22 3.35 -21.09
CA GLY A 26 -6.93 1.93 -20.78
C GLY A 26 -7.46 1.46 -19.42
N ALA A 27 -6.60 0.85 -18.59
CA ALA A 27 -6.97 0.57 -17.21
C ALA A 27 -7.02 1.88 -16.41
N LEU A 28 -8.19 2.17 -15.83
CA LEU A 28 -8.46 3.43 -15.15
C LEU A 28 -8.57 3.22 -13.63
N SER A 29 -8.18 4.24 -12.89
CA SER A 29 -8.50 4.41 -11.48
C SER A 29 -8.98 5.83 -11.26
N SER A 30 -9.84 6.03 -10.26
CA SER A 30 -10.29 7.35 -9.83
C SER A 30 -9.32 8.03 -8.87
N ASP A 31 -8.34 7.30 -8.34
CA ASP A 31 -7.41 7.83 -7.34
C ASP A 31 -5.96 7.53 -7.68
N PHE A 32 -5.12 8.55 -7.57
CA PHE A 32 -3.67 8.47 -7.78
C PHE A 32 -2.87 8.44 -6.47
N GLY A 33 -3.51 8.69 -5.33
CA GLY A 33 -2.92 8.75 -3.99
C GLY A 33 -1.97 7.58 -3.65
N PRO A 34 -2.30 6.30 -3.94
CA PRO A 34 -1.44 5.17 -3.62
C PRO A 34 -0.03 5.27 -4.23
N MET A 35 0.12 5.89 -5.40
CA MET A 35 1.43 6.08 -6.03
C MET A 35 2.31 7.11 -5.30
N ILE A 36 1.69 8.17 -4.78
CA ILE A 36 2.36 9.19 -3.98
C ILE A 36 2.76 8.59 -2.62
N LEU A 37 1.83 7.88 -1.99
CA LEU A 37 2.04 7.23 -0.70
C LEU A 37 3.13 6.17 -0.77
N ARG A 38 3.20 5.37 -1.85
CA ARG A 38 4.32 4.45 -2.11
C ARG A 38 5.66 5.18 -2.14
N GLY A 39 5.72 6.30 -2.86
CA GLY A 39 6.94 7.11 -2.95
C GLY A 39 7.40 7.59 -1.58
N LEU A 40 6.48 8.10 -0.76
CA LEU A 40 6.75 8.57 0.60
C LEU A 40 7.16 7.42 1.52
N ASP A 41 6.41 6.33 1.54
CA ASP A 41 6.66 5.18 2.40
C ASP A 41 8.01 4.52 2.12
N ARG A 42 8.45 4.48 0.84
CA ARG A 42 9.80 4.04 0.49
C ARG A 42 10.91 4.96 1.01
N GLN A 43 10.62 6.25 1.19
CA GLN A 43 11.60 7.21 1.74
C GLN A 43 11.67 7.11 3.27
N ILE A 44 10.52 6.93 3.93
CA ILE A 44 10.44 6.99 5.40
C ILE A 44 10.44 5.61 6.08
N GLY A 45 10.15 4.53 5.35
CA GLY A 45 10.15 3.16 5.84
C GLY A 45 9.05 2.83 6.86
N LEU A 46 7.91 3.52 6.82
CA LEU A 46 6.88 3.41 7.86
C LEU A 46 6.26 2.01 7.89
N THR A 47 5.80 1.49 6.75
CA THR A 47 5.09 0.19 6.70
C THR A 47 6.01 -0.99 7.03
N GLU A 48 7.30 -0.89 6.69
CA GLU A 48 8.32 -1.86 7.09
C GLU A 48 8.51 -1.86 8.61
N ARG A 49 8.68 -0.67 9.22
CA ARG A 49 8.82 -0.54 10.68
C ARG A 49 7.61 -1.10 11.42
N LEU A 50 6.39 -0.81 10.93
CA LEU A 50 5.15 -1.35 11.49
C LEU A 50 5.09 -2.88 11.37
N ALA A 51 5.49 -3.44 10.24
CA ALA A 51 5.55 -4.88 10.04
C ALA A 51 6.55 -5.55 10.99
N CYS A 52 7.73 -4.95 11.20
CA CYS A 52 8.71 -5.45 12.17
C CYS A 52 8.23 -5.37 13.62
N ALA A 53 7.38 -4.39 13.94
CA ALA A 53 6.80 -4.24 15.28
C ALA A 53 5.70 -5.26 15.59
N PHE A 54 5.16 -5.93 14.58
CA PHE A 54 4.05 -6.88 14.70
C PHE A 54 4.55 -8.33 14.66
N ASN A 55 4.14 -9.13 15.63
CA ASN A 55 4.51 -10.54 15.72
C ASN A 55 3.58 -11.41 14.86
N ASP A 56 4.01 -11.71 13.63
CA ASP A 56 3.24 -12.55 12.72
C ASP A 56 3.21 -14.02 13.19
N GLN A 57 2.07 -14.45 13.73
CA GLN A 57 1.87 -15.83 14.17
C GLN A 57 1.33 -16.75 13.06
N ARG A 58 1.15 -16.23 11.84
CA ARG A 58 0.68 -17.04 10.71
C ARG A 58 1.77 -18.01 10.29
N HIS A 59 1.38 -19.25 10.02
CA HIS A 59 2.31 -20.24 9.49
C HIS A 59 2.78 -19.82 8.09
N PRO A 60 4.09 -19.77 7.80
CA PRO A 60 4.63 -19.23 6.55
C PRO A 60 4.04 -19.84 5.27
N SER A 61 3.74 -21.15 5.27
CA SER A 61 3.16 -21.83 4.10
C SER A 61 1.75 -21.37 3.72
N TYR A 62 1.05 -20.61 4.59
CA TYR A 62 -0.28 -20.06 4.31
C TYR A 62 -0.25 -18.55 4.09
N ILE A 63 0.93 -17.94 3.95
CA ILE A 63 1.08 -16.50 3.72
C ILE A 63 1.10 -16.21 2.22
N THR A 64 -0.01 -15.68 1.71
CA THR A 64 -0.08 -15.09 0.36
C THR A 64 0.41 -13.65 0.35
N HIS A 65 -0.01 -12.85 1.34
CA HIS A 65 0.36 -11.43 1.46
C HIS A 65 1.30 -11.24 2.64
N LYS A 66 2.52 -10.77 2.34
CA LYS A 66 3.51 -10.38 3.36
C LYS A 66 2.93 -9.31 4.27
N LEU A 67 3.35 -9.32 5.53
CA LEU A 67 2.82 -8.41 6.55
C LEU A 67 3.03 -6.93 6.19
N GLN A 68 4.20 -6.56 5.67
CA GLN A 68 4.47 -5.21 5.16
C GLN A 68 3.49 -4.80 4.06
N ALA A 69 3.18 -5.68 3.11
CA ALA A 69 2.22 -5.39 2.05
C ALA A 69 0.80 -5.17 2.60
N LEU A 70 0.42 -5.90 3.65
CA LEU A 70 -0.86 -5.68 4.34
C LEU A 70 -0.89 -4.33 5.06
N PHE A 71 0.17 -3.97 5.80
CA PHE A 71 0.27 -2.64 6.42
C PHE A 71 0.23 -1.53 5.37
N ALA A 72 1.01 -1.64 4.30
CA ALA A 72 1.01 -0.67 3.22
C ALA A 72 -0.37 -0.50 2.59
N GLN A 73 -1.02 -1.62 2.22
CA GLN A 73 -2.36 -1.56 1.62
C GLN A 73 -3.35 -0.89 2.56
N ARG A 74 -3.39 -1.28 3.84
CA ARG A 74 -4.35 -0.72 4.80
C ARG A 74 -4.09 0.76 5.08
N THR A 75 -2.82 1.14 5.27
CA THR A 75 -2.42 2.53 5.45
C THR A 75 -2.78 3.38 4.24
N TYR A 76 -2.55 2.90 3.02
CA TYR A 76 -2.84 3.68 1.81
C TYR A 76 -4.34 3.83 1.59
N GLN A 77 -5.12 2.77 1.85
CA GLN A 77 -6.58 2.84 1.82
C GLN A 77 -7.12 3.90 2.78
N ILE A 78 -6.69 3.88 4.05
CA ILE A 78 -7.11 4.88 5.05
C ILE A 78 -6.69 6.30 4.63
N ALA A 79 -5.45 6.48 4.17
CA ALA A 79 -4.95 7.80 3.75
C ALA A 79 -5.67 8.35 2.51
N CYS A 80 -6.21 7.48 1.66
CA CYS A 80 -7.03 7.80 0.50
C CYS A 80 -8.54 7.88 0.81
N ALA A 81 -8.95 7.83 2.08
CA ALA A 81 -10.35 7.85 2.54
C ALA A 81 -11.19 6.65 2.06
N TYR A 82 -10.56 5.47 2.03
CA TYR A 82 -11.17 4.16 1.80
C TYR A 82 -11.01 3.26 3.04
N GLU A 83 -11.41 3.76 4.20
CA GLU A 83 -11.22 3.08 5.47
C GLU A 83 -12.16 1.89 5.68
N ASP A 84 -13.27 1.80 4.94
CA ASP A 84 -14.25 0.74 5.15
C ASP A 84 -13.71 -0.62 4.70
N GLY A 85 -14.03 -1.66 5.47
CA GLY A 85 -13.50 -2.99 5.20
C GLY A 85 -13.88 -3.53 3.82
N ASN A 86 -15.08 -3.19 3.32
CA ASN A 86 -15.55 -3.58 1.99
C ASN A 86 -14.79 -2.88 0.86
N ASP A 87 -14.20 -1.70 1.09
CA ASP A 87 -13.37 -1.02 0.09
C ASP A 87 -12.18 -1.87 -0.33
N ALA A 88 -11.63 -2.70 0.58
CA ALA A 88 -10.58 -3.65 0.22
C ALA A 88 -11.03 -4.68 -0.83
N ASN A 89 -12.32 -5.03 -0.90
CA ASN A 89 -12.81 -5.93 -1.94
C ASN A 89 -12.96 -5.23 -3.29
N THR A 90 -13.29 -3.94 -3.29
CA THR A 90 -13.39 -3.13 -4.52
C THR A 90 -12.00 -2.78 -5.05
N LEU A 91 -11.11 -2.30 -4.19
CA LEU A 91 -9.79 -1.77 -4.55
C LEU A 91 -8.74 -2.85 -4.82
N ARG A 92 -8.95 -4.11 -4.41
CA ARG A 92 -7.96 -5.18 -4.64
C ARG A 92 -7.69 -5.48 -6.12
N GLY A 93 -8.61 -5.10 -7.00
CA GLY A 93 -8.47 -5.19 -8.45
C GLY A 93 -8.05 -3.87 -9.11
N ASP A 94 -8.05 -2.75 -8.37
CA ASP A 94 -7.77 -1.44 -8.93
C ASP A 94 -6.31 -1.34 -9.43
N PRO A 95 -6.09 -0.88 -10.67
CA PRO A 95 -4.77 -0.88 -11.28
C PRO A 95 -3.78 0.05 -10.56
N VAL A 96 -4.23 1.18 -10.02
CA VAL A 96 -3.34 2.15 -9.36
C VAL A 96 -3.03 1.73 -7.93
N PHE A 97 -3.98 1.15 -7.20
CA PHE A 97 -3.69 0.52 -5.90
C PHE A 97 -2.71 -0.66 -6.05
N LYS A 98 -2.87 -1.49 -7.09
CA LYS A 98 -1.89 -2.55 -7.40
C LYS A 98 -0.50 -1.97 -7.65
N LEU A 99 -0.38 -0.96 -8.51
CA LEU A 99 0.90 -0.30 -8.78
C LEU A 99 1.52 0.32 -7.51
N GLY A 100 0.70 0.97 -6.69
CA GLY A 100 1.10 1.57 -5.42
C GLY A 100 1.63 0.55 -4.41
N LEU A 101 1.30 -0.73 -4.56
CA LEU A 101 1.73 -1.81 -3.67
C LEU A 101 2.72 -2.77 -4.32
N ASP A 102 3.37 -2.34 -5.40
CA ASP A 102 4.35 -3.12 -6.15
C ASP A 102 3.78 -4.39 -6.83
N HIS A 103 2.49 -4.37 -7.16
CA HIS A 103 1.82 -5.40 -7.97
C HIS A 103 1.65 -4.96 -9.44
N ARG A 104 1.60 -5.94 -10.34
CA ARG A 104 1.27 -5.71 -11.75
C ARG A 104 -0.22 -5.32 -11.88
N PRO A 105 -0.55 -4.18 -12.52
CA PRO A 105 -1.92 -3.64 -12.52
C PRO A 105 -2.93 -4.53 -13.24
N LEU A 106 -2.52 -5.17 -14.33
CA LEU A 106 -3.41 -5.94 -15.23
C LEU A 106 -3.43 -7.44 -14.94
N ASP A 107 -2.68 -7.89 -13.92
CA ASP A 107 -2.64 -9.29 -13.54
C ASP A 107 -3.90 -9.63 -12.73
N THR A 108 -4.79 -10.43 -13.33
CA THR A 108 -6.05 -10.86 -12.71
C THR A 108 -5.85 -11.93 -11.64
N ASP A 109 -4.73 -12.62 -11.61
CA ASP A 109 -4.48 -13.67 -10.62
C ASP A 109 -3.76 -13.12 -9.39
N ASN A 110 -3.20 -11.91 -9.49
CA ASN A 110 -2.45 -11.26 -8.43
C ASN A 110 -3.23 -10.07 -7.81
N HIS A 111 -4.34 -10.39 -7.17
CA HIS A 111 -5.15 -9.39 -6.44
C HIS A 111 -4.51 -9.00 -5.11
N LEU A 112 -4.76 -7.78 -4.65
CA LEU A 112 -4.42 -7.36 -3.30
C LEU A 112 -5.30 -8.08 -2.24
N ALA A 113 -4.98 -7.86 -0.96
CA ALA A 113 -5.69 -8.49 0.13
C ALA A 113 -7.15 -8.02 0.20
N SER A 114 -8.02 -8.96 0.58
CA SER A 114 -9.46 -8.76 0.71
C SER A 114 -9.87 -8.33 2.11
N ALA A 115 -11.13 -7.88 2.27
CA ALA A 115 -11.72 -7.54 3.56
C ALA A 115 -11.52 -8.61 4.66
N PRO A 116 -11.81 -9.91 4.43
CA PRO A 116 -11.59 -10.94 5.46
C PRO A 116 -10.11 -11.19 5.77
N THR A 117 -9.18 -10.75 4.91
CA THR A 117 -7.74 -10.81 5.22
C THR A 117 -7.37 -9.74 6.24
N PHE A 118 -7.85 -8.51 6.06
CA PHE A 118 -7.66 -7.44 7.05
C PHE A 118 -8.37 -7.72 8.35
N SER A 119 -9.61 -8.18 8.31
CA SER A 119 -10.35 -8.54 9.53
C SER A 119 -9.58 -9.57 10.37
N ARG A 120 -9.01 -10.62 9.75
CA ARG A 120 -8.17 -11.59 10.46
C ARG A 120 -6.88 -10.99 11.01
N LEU A 121 -6.20 -10.13 10.24
CA LEU A 121 -4.97 -9.48 10.69
C LEU A 121 -5.23 -8.56 11.88
N GLU A 122 -6.24 -7.69 11.79
CA GLU A 122 -6.59 -6.71 12.81
C GLU A 122 -7.03 -7.41 14.12
N ASN A 123 -7.78 -8.52 14.01
CA ASN A 123 -8.18 -9.33 15.17
C ASN A 123 -7.06 -10.23 15.71
N ALA A 124 -5.96 -10.41 14.98
CA ALA A 124 -4.80 -11.17 15.46
C ALA A 124 -3.83 -10.33 16.31
N ALA A 125 -3.98 -9.00 16.31
CA ALA A 125 -3.12 -8.09 17.07
C ALA A 125 -3.28 -8.32 18.59
N SER A 126 -2.18 -8.61 19.27
CA SER A 126 -2.17 -8.65 20.74
C SER A 126 -1.90 -7.27 21.34
N THR A 127 -2.16 -7.10 22.64
CA THR A 127 -1.77 -5.89 23.38
C THR A 127 -0.28 -5.57 23.27
N LYS A 128 0.58 -6.60 23.16
CA LYS A 128 2.03 -6.42 22.96
C LYS A 128 2.36 -5.92 21.55
N ASP A 129 1.60 -6.31 20.54
CA ASP A 129 1.74 -5.78 19.18
C ASP A 129 1.34 -4.31 19.15
N ILE A 130 0.20 -3.96 19.75
CA ILE A 130 -0.29 -2.58 19.84
C ILE A 130 0.75 -1.67 20.52
N TYR A 131 1.33 -2.13 21.62
CA TYR A 131 2.40 -1.38 22.31
C TYR A 131 3.64 -1.17 21.42
N ARG A 132 4.13 -2.22 20.75
CA ARG A 132 5.28 -2.12 19.84
C ARG A 132 4.99 -1.22 18.64
N ILE A 133 3.79 -1.25 18.09
CA ILE A 133 3.36 -0.33 17.03
C ILE A 133 3.35 1.12 17.53
N ALA A 134 2.85 1.37 18.74
CA ALA A 134 2.90 2.72 19.33
C ALA A 134 4.35 3.21 19.49
N GLN A 135 5.27 2.34 19.94
CA GLN A 135 6.69 2.67 19.98
C GLN A 135 7.25 2.95 18.58
N ALA A 136 6.92 2.12 17.59
CA ALA A 136 7.34 2.31 16.20
C ALA A 136 6.92 3.67 15.64
N PHE A 137 5.72 4.17 15.96
CA PHE A 137 5.28 5.52 15.58
C PHE A 137 6.14 6.62 16.23
N VAL A 138 6.42 6.50 17.53
CA VAL A 138 7.28 7.46 18.25
C VAL A 138 8.69 7.46 17.67
N GLU A 139 9.26 6.28 17.44
CA GLU A 139 10.59 6.16 16.85
C GLU A 139 10.64 6.69 15.41
N GLN A 140 9.58 6.47 14.61
CA GLN A 140 9.45 7.05 13.27
C GLN A 140 9.44 8.59 13.34
N PHE A 141 8.70 9.15 14.30
CA PHE A 141 8.67 10.59 14.52
C PHE A 141 10.05 11.12 14.90
N ILE A 142 10.72 10.52 15.88
CA ILE A 142 12.07 10.92 16.31
C ILE A 142 13.05 10.84 15.13
N ALA A 143 13.02 9.75 14.36
CA ALA A 143 13.89 9.56 13.21
C ALA A 143 13.70 10.64 12.13
N SER A 144 12.51 11.24 12.01
CA SER A 144 12.27 12.31 11.04
C SER A 144 13.01 13.62 11.33
N TYR A 145 13.56 13.80 12.54
CA TYR A 145 14.38 14.96 12.92
C TYR A 145 15.89 14.67 12.92
N ALA A 146 16.30 13.41 12.76
CA ALA A 146 17.71 13.06 12.63
C ALA A 146 18.18 13.48 11.22
N LYS A 147 19.01 14.54 11.17
CA LYS A 147 19.59 15.07 9.94
C LYS A 147 20.71 14.19 9.40
#